data_AF-A0A0E3UN95-F1
#
_entry.id   AF-A0A0E3UN95-F1
#
_cell.length_a   1.000
_cell.length_b   1.000
_cell.length_c   1.000
_cell.angle_alpha   90.00
_cell.angle_beta   90.00
_cell.angle_gamma   90.00
#
_symmetry.space_group_name_H-M   'P 1'
#
loop_
_entity.id
_entity.type
_entity.pdbx_description
1 polymer ?
#
loop_
_entity_poly.entity_id
_entity_poly.type
_entity_poly.pdbx_seq_one_letter_code
_entity_poly.pdbx_strand_id
1 'polypeptide(L)'
;MTASRTFLALPLLLALAACASAPRPAAPAVQEAAIAGTMAPLAEPAASEATTAYAELPAPPPTEAGDLPPPSDDGTPVAAPTEAEDDFAALYGTAPVSADAANGDAAATARPSYDPWEPMNRKIHAFNNVVDRAIARPLANAYVTVVPQQARLGVANFFDNLGSPLTFVNQVLQGRPRHAVQTLGRFVVNSTLGIGGIFDPASDLKMKRRSEDFGQTLGIWGWRSSRYVELPLFGPRTLRDVFGLVGDAPLSVSRTVEEDKVRIFLQGMQLVDRRAALLPLDAMRESAPDEYTMIRDAWLQRRTFQIEGDRRHRQMDEFELPDYLRDEERDPTVPADAMPLPLPGV
;
A
#
# COMPACT_ATOMS: atom_id res chain seq x y z
N MET A 1 16.40 44.94 16.55
CA MET A 1 15.18 45.49 15.89
C MET A 1 14.50 44.38 15.12
N THR A 2 13.31 43.97 15.57
CA THR A 2 12.17 43.38 14.83
C THR A 2 11.26 42.63 15.82
N ALA A 3 10.82 43.35 16.85
CA ALA A 3 9.62 43.00 17.61
C ALA A 3 8.46 43.71 16.91
N SER A 4 7.75 43.04 16.00
CA SER A 4 6.39 43.42 15.54
C SER A 4 5.88 42.44 14.49
N ARG A 5 5.50 41.21 14.89
CA ARG A 5 4.66 40.32 14.07
C ARG A 5 3.62 39.51 14.88
N THR A 6 3.62 39.63 16.20
CA THR A 6 2.77 38.81 17.10
C THR A 6 1.43 39.45 17.48
N PHE A 7 1.12 40.67 17.04
CA PHE A 7 -0.09 41.39 17.47
C PHE A 7 -1.31 41.26 16.55
N LEU A 8 -1.24 40.50 15.45
CA LEU A 8 -2.38 40.34 14.53
C LEU A 8 -3.07 38.96 14.56
N ALA A 9 -2.53 38.00 15.32
CA ALA A 9 -3.09 36.63 15.39
C ALA A 9 -4.08 36.42 16.55
N LEU A 10 -4.16 37.34 17.50
CA LEU A 10 -4.97 37.17 18.72
C LEU A 10 -6.47 37.55 18.60
N PRO A 11 -6.94 38.47 17.73
CA PRO A 11 -8.37 38.75 17.63
C PRO A 11 -9.12 37.76 16.70
N LEU A 12 -8.42 37.01 15.83
CA LEU A 12 -9.04 36.03 14.93
C LEU A 12 -9.38 34.70 15.64
N LEU A 13 -8.67 34.38 16.73
CA LEU A 13 -8.89 33.18 17.56
C LEU A 13 -10.04 33.32 18.57
N LEU A 14 -10.52 34.55 18.81
CA LEU A 14 -11.64 34.82 19.75
C LEU A 14 -13.00 34.95 19.05
N ALA A 15 -13.05 35.00 17.71
CA ALA A 15 -14.29 35.16 16.95
C ALA A 15 -14.96 33.83 16.50
N LEU A 16 -14.35 32.67 16.76
CA LEU A 16 -14.90 31.35 16.39
C LEU A 16 -15.39 30.51 17.58
N ALA A 17 -15.27 31.01 18.81
CA ALA A 17 -15.68 30.30 20.03
C ALA A 17 -17.12 30.59 20.48
N ALA A 18 -17.92 31.31 19.68
CA ALA A 18 -19.24 31.79 20.07
C ALA A 18 -20.34 31.36 19.09
N CYS A 19 -20.53 30.05 18.89
CA CYS A 19 -21.76 29.46 18.35
C CYS A 19 -21.76 27.94 18.59
N ALA A 20 -22.37 27.48 19.69
CA ALA A 20 -23.18 26.24 19.78
C ALA A 20 -23.40 25.85 21.26
N SER A 21 -24.43 26.43 21.87
CA SER A 21 -25.05 25.94 23.09
C SER A 21 -26.46 25.45 22.77
N ALA A 22 -26.71 24.14 22.88
CA ALA A 22 -28.05 23.57 23.03
C ALA A 22 -27.96 22.15 23.62
N PRO A 23 -28.92 21.72 24.48
CA PRO A 23 -28.78 20.56 25.36
C PRO A 23 -29.20 19.21 24.72
N ARG A 24 -28.63 18.13 25.30
CA ARG A 24 -28.72 16.72 24.92
C ARG A 24 -30.04 16.05 25.34
N PRO A 25 -30.76 15.31 24.46
CA PRO A 25 -31.80 14.38 24.88
C PRO A 25 -31.24 13.00 25.25
N ALA A 26 -31.87 12.36 26.23
CA ALA A 26 -31.49 11.09 26.86
C ALA A 26 -31.63 9.86 25.94
N ALA A 27 -30.78 8.85 26.19
CA ALA A 27 -30.82 7.54 25.56
C ALA A 27 -31.84 6.61 26.24
N PRO A 28 -32.54 5.72 25.52
CA PRO A 28 -33.18 4.56 26.12
C PRO A 28 -32.21 3.36 26.19
N ALA A 29 -32.50 2.50 27.17
CA ALA A 29 -31.66 1.45 27.71
C ALA A 29 -31.54 0.18 26.85
N VAL A 30 -30.48 -0.57 27.18
CA VAL A 30 -30.12 -1.94 26.75
C VAL A 30 -31.25 -2.93 27.02
N GLN A 31 -31.46 -3.88 26.09
CA GLN A 31 -32.19 -5.11 26.38
C GLN A 31 -31.28 -6.32 26.09
N GLU A 32 -30.87 -6.94 27.18
CA GLU A 32 -30.10 -8.17 27.27
C GLU A 32 -31.11 -9.33 27.24
N ALA A 33 -30.95 -10.27 26.30
CA ALA A 33 -31.74 -11.50 26.28
C ALA A 33 -30.78 -12.69 26.20
N ALA A 34 -30.52 -13.25 27.37
CA ALA A 34 -29.92 -14.56 27.53
C ALA A 34 -30.95 -15.65 27.23
N ILE A 35 -30.51 -16.75 26.62
CA ILE A 35 -31.10 -18.07 26.83
C ILE A 35 -29.98 -19.09 26.99
N ALA A 36 -29.88 -19.59 28.21
CA ALA A 36 -29.08 -20.73 28.62
C ALA A 36 -29.78 -22.05 28.25
N GLY A 37 -29.00 -23.08 27.97
CA GLY A 37 -29.46 -24.45 27.73
C GLY A 37 -28.34 -25.48 27.79
N THR A 38 -27.87 -25.76 29.01
CA THR A 38 -27.37 -27.02 29.62
C THR A 38 -26.78 -28.16 28.75
N MET A 39 -25.49 -28.46 29.02
CA MET A 39 -24.72 -29.74 29.18
C MET A 39 -25.44 -31.10 28.96
N ALA A 40 -24.87 -32.24 28.56
CA ALA A 40 -23.57 -32.83 28.14
C ALA A 40 -23.87 -34.36 27.82
N PRO A 41 -22.92 -35.32 27.70
CA PRO A 41 -21.77 -35.56 26.80
C PRO A 41 -21.91 -36.91 26.00
N LEU A 42 -20.78 -37.49 25.51
CA LEU A 42 -20.54 -38.82 24.86
C LEU A 42 -20.52 -38.77 23.32
N ALA A 43 -19.60 -39.37 22.56
CA ALA A 43 -18.42 -40.22 22.78
C ALA A 43 -17.58 -40.21 21.49
N GLU A 44 -16.27 -40.51 21.58
CA GLU A 44 -15.45 -40.91 20.42
C GLU A 44 -15.99 -42.21 19.79
N PRO A 45 -15.75 -42.42 18.49
CA PRO A 45 -15.15 -43.69 18.12
C PRO A 45 -13.95 -43.54 17.19
N ALA A 46 -13.08 -44.53 17.36
CA ALA A 46 -11.81 -44.76 16.72
C ALA A 46 -11.92 -45.08 15.21
N ALA A 47 -10.74 -45.09 14.60
CA ALA A 47 -10.40 -45.46 13.24
C ALA A 47 -11.16 -46.67 12.65
N SER A 48 -11.50 -46.56 11.37
CA SER A 48 -11.65 -47.69 10.45
C SER A 48 -11.11 -47.29 9.08
N GLU A 49 -10.10 -48.03 8.64
CA GLU A 49 -9.57 -48.04 7.28
C GLU A 49 -10.65 -48.50 6.29
N ALA A 50 -10.74 -47.84 5.13
CA ALA A 50 -11.21 -48.42 3.87
C ALA A 50 -10.89 -47.47 2.70
N THR A 51 -9.68 -47.65 2.15
CA THR A 51 -9.38 -47.67 0.72
C THR A 51 -10.54 -47.34 -0.22
N THR A 52 -10.39 -46.27 -0.99
CA THR A 52 -10.97 -46.15 -2.34
C THR A 52 -9.84 -46.05 -3.36
N ALA A 53 -9.96 -46.95 -4.34
CA ALA A 53 -8.95 -47.31 -5.31
C ALA A 53 -8.62 -46.17 -6.28
N TYR A 54 -7.33 -45.98 -6.55
CA TYR A 54 -6.86 -45.40 -7.80
C TYR A 54 -7.06 -46.46 -8.88
N ALA A 55 -7.91 -46.18 -9.86
CA ALA A 55 -7.99 -47.00 -11.06
C ALA A 55 -6.72 -46.77 -11.90
N GLU A 56 -5.97 -47.84 -12.09
CA GLU A 56 -4.74 -47.91 -12.89
C GLU A 56 -5.10 -47.80 -14.38
N LEU A 57 -4.60 -46.75 -15.04
CA LEU A 57 -4.67 -46.60 -16.50
C LEU A 57 -3.61 -47.53 -17.15
N PRO A 58 -3.93 -48.26 -18.23
CA PRO A 58 -3.00 -49.21 -18.83
C PRO A 58 -1.81 -48.51 -19.50
N ALA A 59 -0.61 -49.05 -19.30
CA ALA A 59 0.62 -48.56 -19.90
C ALA A 59 0.62 -48.67 -21.44
N PRO A 60 1.16 -47.68 -22.17
CA PRO A 60 1.36 -47.78 -23.62
C PRO A 60 2.51 -48.76 -23.97
N PRO A 61 2.47 -49.39 -25.16
CA PRO A 61 3.47 -50.38 -25.57
C PRO A 61 4.87 -49.75 -25.80
N PRO A 62 5.95 -50.55 -25.73
CA PRO A 62 7.31 -50.04 -25.82
C PRO A 62 7.65 -49.67 -27.26
N THR A 63 7.96 -48.39 -27.51
CA THR A 63 8.55 -47.96 -28.78
C THR A 63 10.06 -48.22 -28.74
N GLU A 64 10.53 -49.00 -29.71
CA GLU A 64 11.93 -49.35 -29.94
C GLU A 64 12.84 -48.11 -30.04
N ALA A 65 14.03 -48.22 -29.45
CA ALA A 65 15.10 -47.26 -29.59
C ALA A 65 15.62 -47.24 -31.04
N GLY A 66 15.39 -46.13 -31.75
CA GLY A 66 15.99 -45.82 -33.04
C GLY A 66 16.79 -44.53 -32.94
N ASP A 67 18.01 -44.56 -33.48
CA ASP A 67 19.09 -43.58 -33.36
C ASP A 67 18.71 -42.09 -33.56
N LEU A 68 19.27 -41.23 -32.70
CA LEU A 68 19.31 -39.78 -32.90
C LEU A 68 20.44 -39.41 -33.89
N PRO A 69 20.16 -38.74 -35.02
CA PRO A 69 21.22 -38.08 -35.78
C PRO A 69 21.63 -36.74 -35.11
N PRO A 70 22.89 -36.29 -35.27
CA PRO A 70 23.39 -35.07 -34.64
C PRO A 70 22.79 -33.80 -35.29
N PRO A 71 22.85 -32.64 -34.61
CA PRO A 71 22.15 -31.45 -35.06
C PRO A 71 22.87 -30.84 -36.27
N SER A 72 22.16 -30.72 -37.39
CA SER A 72 22.56 -29.90 -38.52
C SER A 72 21.87 -28.54 -38.44
N ASP A 73 22.69 -27.51 -38.28
CA ASP A 73 22.42 -26.10 -38.51
C ASP A 73 22.00 -25.92 -39.98
N ASP A 74 20.71 -25.80 -40.27
CA ASP A 74 20.24 -25.25 -41.55
C ASP A 74 18.79 -24.76 -41.43
N GLY A 75 18.56 -23.54 -41.88
CA GLY A 75 17.31 -22.79 -41.79
C GLY A 75 16.11 -23.51 -42.41
N THR A 76 15.42 -24.29 -41.59
CA THR A 76 14.20 -24.99 -41.95
C THR A 76 13.01 -24.04 -41.74
N PRO A 77 12.06 -23.91 -42.69
CA PRO A 77 10.85 -23.12 -42.45
C PRO A 77 10.12 -23.71 -41.25
N VAL A 78 9.67 -22.84 -40.34
CA VAL A 78 8.86 -23.20 -39.18
C VAL A 78 7.76 -24.15 -39.65
N ALA A 79 7.73 -25.37 -39.10
CA ALA A 79 6.73 -26.37 -39.44
C ALA A 79 5.33 -25.76 -39.29
N ALA A 80 4.43 -26.08 -40.22
CA ALA A 80 3.04 -25.63 -40.13
C ALA A 80 2.45 -26.09 -38.79
N PRO A 81 1.59 -25.27 -38.15
CA PRO A 81 0.95 -25.65 -36.90
C PRO A 81 0.26 -27.00 -37.05
N THR A 82 0.45 -27.85 -36.06
CA THR A 82 -0.27 -29.11 -35.95
C THR A 82 -1.73 -28.84 -35.59
N GLU A 83 -2.64 -29.76 -35.95
CA GLU A 83 -4.07 -29.61 -35.62
C GLU A 83 -4.30 -29.39 -34.10
N ALA A 84 -3.44 -29.95 -33.25
CA ALA A 84 -3.46 -29.73 -31.81
C ALA A 84 -3.10 -28.28 -31.39
N GLU A 85 -2.20 -27.63 -32.12
CA GLU A 85 -1.81 -26.23 -31.89
C GLU A 85 -2.91 -25.27 -32.38
N ASP A 86 -3.59 -25.61 -33.48
CA ASP A 86 -4.74 -24.84 -33.99
C ASP A 86 -5.97 -24.99 -33.09
N ASP A 87 -6.25 -26.18 -32.57
CA ASP A 87 -7.32 -26.43 -31.61
C ASP A 87 -7.07 -25.72 -30.28
N PHE A 88 -5.82 -25.70 -29.81
CA PHE A 88 -5.41 -24.94 -28.63
C PHE A 88 -5.58 -23.43 -28.86
N ALA A 89 -5.18 -22.93 -30.03
CA ALA A 89 -5.37 -21.52 -30.41
C ALA A 89 -6.84 -21.13 -30.56
N ALA A 90 -7.70 -22.04 -31.00
CA ALA A 90 -9.14 -21.83 -31.11
C ALA A 90 -9.84 -21.82 -29.74
N LEU A 91 -9.37 -22.64 -28.79
CA LEU A 91 -9.98 -22.74 -27.45
C LEU A 91 -9.48 -21.66 -26.48
N TYR A 92 -8.21 -21.26 -26.60
CA TYR A 92 -7.54 -20.37 -25.63
C TYR A 92 -7.02 -19.05 -26.23
N GLY A 93 -7.06 -18.89 -27.55
CA GLY A 93 -6.70 -17.65 -28.24
C GLY A 93 -5.20 -17.34 -28.22
N THR A 94 -4.52 -17.52 -29.34
CA THR A 94 -3.18 -16.94 -29.57
C THR A 94 -3.29 -15.80 -30.57
N ALA A 95 -3.54 -14.58 -30.08
CA ALA A 95 -3.43 -13.41 -30.95
C ALA A 95 -1.94 -13.16 -31.27
N PRO A 96 -1.55 -13.02 -32.56
CA PRO A 96 -0.23 -12.51 -32.88
C PRO A 96 -0.08 -11.10 -32.32
N VAL A 97 1.11 -10.79 -31.82
CA VAL A 97 1.44 -9.51 -31.17
C VAL A 97 1.43 -8.39 -32.21
N SER A 98 0.25 -7.86 -32.55
CA SER A 98 0.09 -6.66 -33.37
C SER A 98 0.17 -5.41 -32.50
N ALA A 99 1.05 -4.48 -32.90
CA ALA A 99 1.51 -3.31 -32.17
C ALA A 99 0.50 -2.14 -32.04
N ASP A 100 -0.80 -2.42 -31.92
CA ASP A 100 -1.83 -1.39 -31.77
C ASP A 100 -2.70 -1.66 -30.52
N ALA A 101 -2.11 -1.40 -29.36
CA ALA A 101 -2.83 -1.39 -28.08
C ALA A 101 -3.44 -0.01 -27.84
N ALA A 102 -4.54 0.27 -28.54
CA ALA A 102 -5.44 1.38 -28.24
C ALA A 102 -6.87 0.86 -28.20
N ASN A 103 -7.22 0.12 -27.14
CA ASN A 103 -8.54 0.04 -26.50
C ASN A 103 -8.54 -1.05 -25.42
N GLY A 104 -9.40 -0.86 -24.42
CA GLY A 104 -9.29 -1.43 -23.08
C GLY A 104 -9.52 -2.92 -22.92
N ASP A 105 -9.23 -3.33 -21.68
CA ASP A 105 -9.35 -4.64 -21.04
C ASP A 105 -8.27 -5.68 -21.35
N ALA A 106 -7.36 -5.88 -20.38
CA ALA A 106 -7.29 -7.12 -19.60
C ALA A 106 -6.02 -7.17 -18.75
N ALA A 107 -6.22 -7.47 -17.46
CA ALA A 107 -5.24 -7.91 -16.46
C ALA A 107 -4.05 -6.98 -16.17
N ALA A 108 -3.79 -6.80 -14.87
CA ALA A 108 -2.55 -6.25 -14.36
C ALA A 108 -1.37 -7.21 -14.61
N THR A 109 -1.08 -7.55 -15.88
CA THR A 109 0.27 -7.99 -16.24
C THR A 109 1.18 -6.82 -15.91
N ALA A 110 1.91 -6.97 -14.80
CA ALA A 110 2.95 -6.05 -14.39
C ALA A 110 3.83 -5.82 -15.61
N ARG A 111 3.67 -4.66 -16.26
CA ARG A 111 4.61 -4.24 -17.28
C ARG A 111 5.97 -4.35 -16.63
N PRO A 112 6.94 -5.09 -17.21
CA PRO A 112 8.26 -5.19 -16.62
C PRO A 112 8.74 -3.78 -16.36
N SER A 113 8.95 -3.46 -15.07
CA SER A 113 9.37 -2.12 -14.68
C SER A 113 10.78 -1.92 -15.23
N TYR A 114 10.87 -1.20 -16.35
CA TYR A 114 12.15 -0.86 -16.95
C TYR A 114 12.92 0.09 -16.01
N ASP A 115 13.99 -0.42 -15.39
CA ASP A 115 14.93 0.36 -14.60
C ASP A 115 16.27 0.53 -15.34
N PRO A 116 16.50 1.70 -15.99
CA PRO A 116 17.76 1.98 -16.67
C PRO A 116 18.97 2.07 -15.74
N TRP A 117 18.75 2.30 -14.43
CA TRP A 117 19.81 2.49 -13.44
C TRP A 117 19.95 1.31 -12.50
N GLU A 118 19.43 0.14 -12.87
CA GLU A 118 19.43 -1.06 -12.04
C GLU A 118 20.81 -1.39 -11.43
N PRO A 119 21.95 -1.33 -12.16
CA PRO A 119 23.26 -1.62 -11.55
C PRO A 119 23.64 -0.64 -10.44
N MET A 120 23.23 0.63 -10.55
CA MET A 120 23.45 1.64 -9.53
C MET A 120 22.47 1.45 -8.37
N ASN A 121 21.19 1.27 -8.68
CA ASN A 121 20.13 1.10 -7.70
C ASN A 121 20.36 -0.13 -6.82
N ARG A 122 20.82 -1.26 -7.39
CA ARG A 122 21.19 -2.46 -6.62
C ARG A 122 22.35 -2.22 -5.65
N LYS A 123 23.35 -1.41 -6.02
CA LYS A 123 24.46 -1.05 -5.11
C LYS A 123 23.97 -0.19 -3.95
N ILE A 124 23.12 0.79 -4.24
CA ILE A 124 22.50 1.65 -3.22
C ILE A 124 21.59 0.82 -2.32
N HIS A 125 20.83 -0.12 -2.90
CA HIS A 125 19.99 -1.04 -2.15
C HIS A 125 20.81 -1.91 -1.20
N ALA A 126 21.93 -2.47 -1.65
CA ALA A 126 22.84 -3.21 -0.79
C ALA A 126 23.39 -2.34 0.36
N PHE A 127 23.76 -1.09 0.08
CA PHE A 127 24.16 -0.12 1.12
C PHE A 127 23.02 0.13 2.13
N ASN A 128 21.79 0.38 1.65
CA ASN A 128 20.61 0.57 2.49
C ASN A 128 20.37 -0.66 3.38
N ASN A 129 20.51 -1.88 2.85
CA ASN A 129 20.33 -3.12 3.60
C ASN A 129 21.41 -3.33 4.67
N VAL A 130 22.66 -2.90 4.41
CA VAL A 130 23.72 -2.91 5.43
C VAL A 130 23.38 -1.95 6.56
N VAL A 131 22.96 -0.72 6.24
CA VAL A 131 22.56 0.28 7.24
C VAL A 131 21.33 -0.19 8.03
N ASP A 132 20.34 -0.78 7.36
CA ASP A 132 19.15 -1.34 8.00
C ASP A 132 19.52 -2.42 9.01
N ARG A 133 20.30 -3.42 8.60
CA ARG A 133 20.72 -4.52 9.48
C ARG A 133 21.60 -4.06 10.63
N ALA A 134 22.47 -3.08 10.41
CA ALA A 134 23.39 -2.60 11.44
C ALA A 134 22.76 -1.63 12.43
N ILE A 135 21.78 -0.81 12.01
CA ILE A 135 21.28 0.32 12.78
C ILE A 135 19.76 0.28 12.93
N ALA A 136 19.01 0.35 11.83
CA ALA A 136 17.57 0.57 11.91
C ALA A 136 16.81 -0.64 12.47
N ARG A 137 17.15 -1.87 12.05
CA ARG A 137 16.53 -3.11 12.52
C ARG A 137 16.79 -3.37 14.01
N PRO A 138 18.01 -3.25 14.57
CA PRO A 138 18.24 -3.36 16.01
C PRO A 138 17.46 -2.31 16.81
N LEU A 139 17.45 -1.04 16.37
CA LEU A 139 16.71 0.02 17.05
C LEU A 139 15.19 -0.22 17.02
N ALA A 140 14.65 -0.68 15.89
CA ALA A 140 13.24 -1.03 15.76
C ALA A 140 12.84 -2.19 16.67
N ASN A 141 13.67 -3.24 16.76
CA ASN A 141 13.42 -4.36 17.68
C ASN A 141 13.45 -3.91 19.14
N ALA A 142 14.44 -3.09 19.52
CA ALA A 142 14.51 -2.52 20.87
C ALA A 142 13.26 -1.67 21.18
N TYR A 143 12.82 -0.83 20.24
CA TYR A 143 11.61 -0.03 20.37
C TYR A 143 10.35 -0.89 20.55
N VAL A 144 10.18 -1.95 19.75
CA VAL A 144 9.04 -2.87 19.88
C VAL A 144 9.07 -3.65 21.20
N THR A 145 10.27 -3.96 21.71
CA THR A 145 10.45 -4.69 22.97
C THR A 145 10.16 -3.81 24.19
N VAL A 146 10.62 -2.57 24.19
CA VAL A 146 10.54 -1.66 25.35
C VAL A 146 9.21 -0.90 25.39
N VAL A 147 8.69 -0.49 24.24
CA VAL A 147 7.52 0.40 24.16
C VAL A 147 6.26 -0.42 23.87
N PRO A 148 5.22 -0.35 24.74
CA PRO A 148 3.99 -1.11 24.54
C PRO A 148 3.24 -0.63 23.30
N GLN A 149 2.43 -1.53 22.71
CA GLN A 149 1.73 -1.28 21.44
C GLN A 149 0.90 0.01 21.45
N GLN A 150 0.24 0.34 22.56
CA GLN A 150 -0.60 1.54 22.69
C GLN A 150 0.22 2.83 22.58
N ALA A 151 1.40 2.86 23.20
CA ALA A 151 2.31 4.00 23.10
C ALA A 151 2.88 4.12 21.69
N ARG A 152 3.22 3.00 21.02
CA ARG A 152 3.68 3.01 19.63
C ARG A 152 2.61 3.52 18.67
N LEU A 153 1.36 3.10 18.85
CA LEU A 153 0.22 3.64 18.10
C LEU A 153 0.10 5.15 18.30
N GLY A 154 0.31 5.65 19.52
CA GLY A 154 0.29 7.08 19.78
C GLY A 154 1.40 7.86 19.05
N VAL A 155 2.61 7.29 18.97
CA VAL A 155 3.73 7.87 18.21
C VAL A 155 3.41 7.89 16.70
N ALA A 156 2.88 6.79 16.16
CA ALA A 156 2.47 6.71 14.76
C ALA A 156 1.39 7.75 14.43
N ASN A 157 0.34 7.85 15.26
CA ASN A 157 -0.72 8.84 15.11
C ASN A 157 -0.19 10.28 15.16
N PHE A 158 0.76 10.56 16.07
CA PHE A 158 1.38 11.88 16.20
C PHE A 158 2.09 12.28 14.90
N PHE A 159 2.91 11.39 14.34
CA PHE A 159 3.62 11.68 13.09
C PHE A 159 2.69 11.79 11.87
N ASP A 160 1.59 11.03 11.85
CA ASP A 160 0.56 11.15 10.81
C ASP A 160 -0.19 12.48 10.91
N ASN A 161 -0.56 12.90 12.13
CA ASN A 161 -1.18 14.20 12.37
C ASN A 161 -0.23 15.33 11.95
N LEU A 162 1.07 15.20 12.26
CA LEU A 162 2.10 16.18 11.87
C LEU A 162 2.25 16.31 10.34
N GLY A 163 1.98 15.24 9.59
CA GLY A 163 1.97 15.23 8.12
C GLY A 163 0.66 15.73 7.48
N SER A 164 -0.39 15.98 8.28
CA SER A 164 -1.71 16.37 7.77
C SER A 164 -1.74 17.73 7.06
N PRO A 165 -1.02 18.78 7.51
CA PRO A 165 -0.97 20.05 6.77
C PRO A 165 -0.38 19.92 5.37
N LEU A 166 0.69 19.13 5.22
CA LEU A 166 1.30 18.82 3.92
C LEU A 166 0.32 18.06 3.02
N THR A 167 -0.36 17.07 3.59
CA THR A 167 -1.41 16.29 2.89
C THR A 167 -2.56 17.21 2.44
N PHE A 168 -3.01 18.12 3.31
CA PHE A 168 -4.06 19.10 3.00
C PHE A 168 -3.68 19.97 1.79
N VAL A 169 -2.47 20.56 1.80
CA VAL A 169 -2.00 21.40 0.68
C VAL A 169 -1.97 20.59 -0.61
N ASN A 170 -1.42 19.37 -0.58
CA ASN A 170 -1.37 18.52 -1.76
C ASN A 170 -2.77 18.12 -2.26
N GLN A 171 -3.73 17.81 -1.38
CA GLN A 171 -5.11 17.55 -1.78
C GLN A 171 -5.78 18.76 -2.44
N VAL A 172 -5.51 19.98 -1.96
CA VAL A 172 -5.98 21.21 -2.61
C VAL A 172 -5.36 21.34 -4.01
N LEU A 173 -4.03 21.16 -4.14
CA LEU A 173 -3.33 21.22 -5.43
C LEU A 173 -3.79 20.14 -6.42
N GLN A 174 -4.23 18.98 -5.93
CA GLN A 174 -4.79 17.90 -6.72
C GLN A 174 -6.27 18.11 -7.11
N GLY A 175 -6.89 19.21 -6.69
CA GLY A 175 -8.30 19.51 -6.94
C GLY A 175 -9.24 18.58 -6.18
N ARG A 176 -8.91 18.22 -4.93
CA ARG A 176 -9.67 17.27 -4.09
C ARG A 176 -10.24 17.97 -2.84
N PRO A 177 -11.22 18.88 -2.98
CA PRO A 177 -11.71 19.68 -1.85
C PRO A 177 -12.35 18.83 -0.73
N ARG A 178 -13.08 17.76 -1.08
CA ARG A 178 -13.69 16.85 -0.08
C ARG A 178 -12.62 16.17 0.79
N HIS A 179 -11.55 15.69 0.16
CA HIS A 179 -10.44 15.06 0.89
C HIS A 179 -9.69 16.10 1.73
N ALA A 180 -9.45 17.30 1.20
CA ALA A 180 -8.81 18.38 1.93
C ALA A 180 -9.57 18.75 3.21
N VAL A 181 -10.89 18.97 3.11
CA VAL A 181 -11.72 19.27 4.30
C VAL A 181 -11.72 18.12 5.30
N GLN A 182 -11.76 16.87 4.84
CA GLN A 182 -11.67 15.71 5.72
C GLN A 182 -10.33 15.63 6.44
N THR A 183 -9.21 15.82 5.74
CA THR A 183 -7.87 15.86 6.33
C THR A 183 -7.74 16.99 7.34
N LEU A 184 -8.24 18.18 7.02
CA LEU A 184 -8.25 19.32 7.93
C LEU A 184 -9.09 19.03 9.17
N GLY A 185 -10.28 18.46 9.01
CA GLY A 185 -11.14 18.04 10.11
C GLY A 185 -10.45 17.03 11.04
N ARG A 186 -9.82 16.00 10.46
CA ARG A 186 -9.01 15.02 11.21
C ARG A 186 -7.89 15.70 11.98
N PHE A 187 -7.15 16.60 11.33
CA PHE A 187 -6.06 17.33 11.97
C PHE A 187 -6.53 18.16 13.16
N VAL A 188 -7.62 18.90 13.01
CA VAL A 188 -8.19 19.72 14.10
C VAL A 188 -8.66 18.84 15.25
N VAL A 189 -9.42 17.79 14.96
CA VAL A 189 -9.95 16.86 15.97
C VAL A 189 -8.82 16.15 16.72
N ASN A 190 -7.84 15.61 16.01
CA ASN A 190 -6.72 14.89 16.63
C ASN A 190 -5.77 15.84 17.36
N SER A 191 -5.57 17.06 16.88
CA SER A 191 -4.73 18.04 17.57
C SER A 191 -5.38 18.56 18.87
N THR A 192 -6.71 18.71 18.88
CA THR A 192 -7.46 19.23 20.04
C THR A 192 -7.87 18.14 21.02
N LEU A 193 -8.71 17.20 20.58
CA LEU A 193 -9.23 16.10 21.40
C LEU A 193 -8.23 14.96 21.54
N GLY A 194 -7.37 14.79 20.53
CA GLY A 194 -6.36 13.73 20.50
C GLY A 194 -5.01 14.10 21.13
N ILE A 195 -4.92 15.23 21.85
CA ILE A 195 -3.70 15.70 22.52
C ILE A 195 -2.52 15.80 21.52
N GLY A 196 -2.62 16.75 20.58
CA GLY A 196 -1.58 16.96 19.57
C GLY A 196 -1.45 15.84 18.52
N GLY A 197 -2.41 14.92 18.49
CA GLY A 197 -2.45 13.79 17.57
C GLY A 197 -1.93 12.47 18.13
N ILE A 198 -1.65 12.38 19.44
CA ILE A 198 -1.29 11.10 20.07
C ILE A 198 -2.47 10.13 20.02
N PHE A 199 -3.68 10.61 20.28
CA PHE A 199 -4.91 9.82 20.11
C PHE A 199 -5.59 10.18 18.79
N ASP A 200 -6.34 9.23 18.24
CA ASP A 200 -7.05 9.38 16.95
C ASP A 200 -8.59 9.31 17.08
N PRO A 201 -9.22 10.25 17.82
CA PRO A 201 -10.68 10.30 17.94
C PRO A 201 -11.37 10.53 16.59
N ALA A 202 -10.67 11.07 15.59
CA ALA A 202 -11.24 11.26 14.26
C ALA A 202 -11.55 9.93 13.55
N SER A 203 -10.82 8.85 13.87
CA SER A 203 -11.13 7.51 13.34
C SER A 203 -12.40 6.93 13.94
N ASP A 204 -12.70 7.20 15.21
CA ASP A 204 -13.97 6.82 15.84
C ASP A 204 -15.15 7.55 15.18
N LEU A 205 -14.92 8.78 14.72
CA LEU A 205 -15.85 9.58 13.90
C LEU A 205 -15.91 9.15 12.43
N LYS A 206 -15.30 8.01 12.07
CA LYS A 206 -15.28 7.45 10.71
C LYS A 206 -14.68 8.37 9.65
N MET A 207 -13.84 9.31 10.05
CA MET A 207 -13.08 10.11 9.10
C MET A 207 -11.96 9.25 8.51
N LYS A 208 -11.93 9.02 7.21
CA LYS A 208 -10.89 8.19 6.57
C LYS A 208 -9.54 8.92 6.62
N ARG A 209 -8.49 8.21 7.06
CA ARG A 209 -7.10 8.70 6.98
C ARG A 209 -6.62 8.67 5.53
N ARG A 210 -5.95 9.72 5.10
CA ARG A 210 -5.33 9.85 3.77
C ARG A 210 -3.94 10.47 3.93
N SER A 211 -3.03 10.16 3.03
CA SER A 211 -1.67 10.72 3.00
C SER A 211 -1.31 11.01 1.55
N GLU A 212 -0.97 12.27 1.29
CA GLU A 212 -0.73 12.81 -0.04
C GLU A 212 0.56 13.62 0.00
N ASP A 213 1.35 13.53 -1.06
CA ASP A 213 2.64 14.20 -1.19
C ASP A 213 2.76 14.87 -2.56
N PHE A 214 3.73 15.76 -2.72
CA PHE A 214 3.88 16.54 -3.95
C PHE A 214 4.25 15.68 -5.16
N GLY A 215 4.89 14.53 -4.95
CA GLY A 215 5.10 13.55 -6.02
C GLY A 215 3.78 13.03 -6.58
N GLN A 216 2.80 12.71 -5.72
CA GLN A 216 1.45 12.30 -6.15
C GLN A 216 0.77 13.42 -6.93
N THR A 217 0.88 14.66 -6.42
CA THR A 217 0.37 15.87 -7.07
C THR A 217 0.93 16.03 -8.49
N LEU A 218 2.24 15.87 -8.68
CA LEU A 218 2.88 15.91 -10.01
C LEU A 218 2.36 14.79 -10.94
N GLY A 219 2.06 13.61 -10.40
CA GLY A 219 1.42 12.53 -11.18
C GLY A 219 -0.01 12.86 -11.60
N ILE A 220 -0.72 13.59 -10.76
CA ILE A 220 -2.07 14.07 -11.04
C ILE A 220 -2.05 15.22 -12.05
N TRP A 221 -1.00 16.03 -12.07
CA TRP A 221 -0.80 17.10 -13.05
C TRP A 221 -0.28 16.62 -14.41
N GLY A 222 0.14 15.36 -14.51
CA GLY A 222 0.44 14.72 -15.81
C GLY A 222 1.74 13.92 -15.85
N TRP A 223 2.64 14.07 -14.88
CA TRP A 223 3.88 13.29 -14.85
C TRP A 223 3.65 11.87 -14.33
N ARG A 224 2.92 11.05 -15.11
CA ARG A 224 2.55 9.67 -14.75
C ARG A 224 3.72 8.71 -14.92
N SER A 225 4.41 8.80 -16.05
CA SER A 225 5.60 7.99 -16.34
C SER A 225 6.84 8.61 -15.70
N SER A 226 7.26 8.06 -14.56
CA SER A 226 8.51 8.45 -13.92
C SER A 226 9.42 7.25 -13.74
N ARG A 227 10.73 7.48 -13.89
CA ARG A 227 11.74 6.42 -13.78
C ARG A 227 12.02 6.11 -12.32
N TYR A 228 12.18 4.85 -12.02
CA TYR A 228 12.58 4.37 -10.70
C TYR A 228 14.00 4.83 -10.35
N VAL A 229 14.23 5.14 -9.08
CA VAL A 229 15.56 5.42 -8.53
C VAL A 229 15.60 4.98 -7.07
N GLU A 230 16.67 4.29 -6.68
CA GLU A 230 16.94 3.97 -5.28
C GLU A 230 17.78 5.09 -4.66
N LEU A 231 17.33 5.66 -3.56
CA LEU A 231 18.09 6.69 -2.85
C LEU A 231 18.82 6.11 -1.63
N PRO A 232 20.06 6.54 -1.35
CA PRO A 232 20.74 6.19 -0.11
C PRO A 232 19.92 6.64 1.09
N LEU A 233 19.71 5.76 2.07
CA LEU A 233 18.91 5.96 3.30
C LEU A 233 17.40 6.17 3.10
N PHE A 234 16.96 6.70 1.96
CA PHE A 234 15.55 7.00 1.68
C PHE A 234 14.80 5.89 0.93
N GLY A 235 15.53 4.91 0.39
CA GLY A 235 14.98 3.72 -0.25
C GLY A 235 14.37 3.96 -1.64
N PRO A 236 13.43 3.10 -2.08
CA PRO A 236 12.80 3.16 -3.40
C PRO A 236 12.00 4.45 -3.63
N ARG A 237 12.18 5.07 -4.81
CA ARG A 237 11.50 6.30 -5.25
C ARG A 237 11.36 6.32 -6.78
N THR A 238 10.70 7.35 -7.30
CA THR A 238 10.83 7.77 -8.71
C THR A 238 11.46 9.15 -8.82
N LEU A 239 12.00 9.53 -9.98
CA LEU A 239 12.52 10.89 -10.21
C LEU A 239 11.52 11.97 -9.80
N ARG A 240 10.26 11.79 -10.19
CA ARG A 240 9.16 12.70 -9.83
C ARG A 240 9.02 12.83 -8.31
N ASP A 241 9.16 11.74 -7.57
CA ASP A 241 9.05 11.78 -6.13
C ASP A 241 10.26 12.41 -5.46
N VAL A 242 11.44 12.36 -6.10
CA VAL A 242 12.60 13.14 -5.64
C VAL A 242 12.30 14.64 -5.73
N PHE A 243 11.73 15.11 -6.83
CA PHE A 243 11.24 16.49 -6.93
C PHE A 243 10.08 16.77 -5.95
N GLY A 244 9.23 15.77 -5.73
CA GLY A 244 8.20 15.75 -4.70
C GLY A 244 8.77 16.10 -3.32
N LEU A 245 9.81 15.38 -2.90
CA LEU A 245 10.49 15.60 -1.61
C LEU A 245 11.04 17.03 -1.47
N VAL A 246 11.56 17.62 -2.55
CA VAL A 246 12.05 19.01 -2.54
C VAL A 246 10.89 19.99 -2.41
N GLY A 247 9.80 19.78 -3.15
CA GLY A 247 8.60 20.61 -3.06
C GLY A 247 7.91 20.54 -1.70
N ASP A 248 7.91 19.37 -1.07
CA ASP A 248 7.32 19.14 0.24
C ASP A 248 8.21 19.61 1.41
N ALA A 249 9.52 19.82 1.19
CA ALA A 249 10.46 20.13 2.24
C ALA A 249 10.07 21.35 3.12
N PRO A 250 9.56 22.48 2.56
CA PRO A 250 9.15 23.63 3.37
C PRO A 250 7.92 23.38 4.26
N LEU A 251 7.07 22.42 3.88
CA LEU A 251 5.83 22.08 4.59
C LEU A 251 6.04 20.98 5.64
N SER A 252 7.20 20.33 5.65
CA SER A 252 7.55 19.28 6.59
C SER A 252 7.91 19.88 7.95
N VAL A 253 6.97 19.89 8.90
CA VAL A 253 7.19 20.45 10.25
C VAL A 253 8.44 19.85 10.93
N SER A 254 8.68 18.55 10.78
CA SER A 254 9.86 17.87 11.33
C SER A 254 11.20 18.34 10.75
N ARG A 255 11.21 19.04 9.61
CA ARG A 255 12.40 19.62 8.98
C ARG A 255 12.56 21.10 9.31
N THR A 256 11.48 21.78 9.67
CA THR A 256 11.46 23.23 9.96
C THR A 256 11.76 23.55 11.43
N VAL A 257 11.79 22.56 12.33
CA VAL A 257 12.24 22.74 13.72
C VAL A 257 13.68 23.28 13.73
N GLU A 258 13.91 24.45 14.32
CA GLU A 258 15.20 25.15 14.31
C GLU A 258 16.27 24.47 15.19
N GLU A 259 15.85 23.84 16.29
CA GLU A 259 16.74 23.13 17.21
C GLU A 259 17.18 21.79 16.62
N ASP A 260 18.46 21.68 16.29
CA ASP A 260 19.02 20.50 15.61
C ASP A 260 18.84 19.21 16.42
N LYS A 261 18.96 19.28 17.75
CA LYS A 261 18.76 18.11 18.61
C LYS A 261 17.34 17.57 18.54
N VAL A 262 16.35 18.45 18.60
CA VAL A 262 14.93 18.06 18.52
C VAL A 262 14.61 17.54 17.14
N ARG A 263 15.12 18.20 16.09
CA ARG A 263 14.95 17.79 14.69
C ARG A 263 15.48 16.38 14.45
N ILE A 264 16.73 16.12 14.85
CA ILE A 264 17.39 14.81 14.71
C ILE A 264 16.64 13.74 15.51
N PHE A 265 16.23 14.07 16.74
CA PHE A 265 15.43 13.15 17.55
C PHE A 265 14.10 12.78 16.89
N LEU A 266 13.33 13.75 16.41
CA LEU A 266 12.05 13.51 15.73
C LEU A 266 12.23 12.69 14.45
N GLN A 267 13.26 12.98 13.66
CA GLN A 267 13.57 12.23 12.44
C GLN A 267 13.99 10.79 12.76
N GLY A 268 14.86 10.60 13.75
CA GLY A 268 15.28 9.28 14.22
C GLY A 268 14.12 8.48 14.78
N MET A 269 13.27 9.10 15.60
CA MET A 269 12.09 8.46 16.16
C MET A 269 11.10 8.04 15.07
N GLN A 270 10.85 8.90 14.08
CA GLN A 270 9.99 8.58 12.94
C GLN A 270 10.58 7.43 12.09
N LEU A 271 11.90 7.40 11.90
CA LEU A 271 12.58 6.33 11.19
C LEU A 271 12.40 4.99 11.93
N VAL A 272 12.64 4.98 13.24
CA VAL A 272 12.51 3.79 14.09
C VAL A 272 11.06 3.30 14.11
N ASP A 273 10.09 4.20 14.28
CA ASP A 273 8.66 3.87 14.32
C ASP A 273 8.18 3.27 12.99
N ARG A 274 8.54 3.89 11.85
CA ARG A 274 8.25 3.33 10.52
C ARG A 274 8.92 1.98 10.31
N ARG A 275 10.18 1.83 10.74
CA ARG A 275 10.89 0.55 10.57
C ARG A 275 10.27 -0.55 11.42
N ALA A 276 9.83 -0.21 12.64
CA ALA A 276 9.13 -1.12 13.54
C ALA A 276 7.82 -1.63 12.93
N ALA A 277 7.06 -0.77 12.25
CA ALA A 277 5.85 -1.17 11.53
C ALA A 277 6.12 -2.16 10.37
N LEU A 278 7.35 -2.21 9.87
CA LEU A 278 7.76 -3.08 8.76
C LEU A 278 8.44 -4.39 9.22
N LEU A 279 8.76 -4.55 10.51
CA LEU A 279 9.38 -5.78 11.04
C LEU A 279 8.61 -7.07 10.68
N PRO A 280 7.26 -7.11 10.68
CA PRO A 280 6.53 -8.32 10.29
C PRO A 280 6.79 -8.76 8.85
N LEU A 281 7.23 -7.86 7.97
CA LEU A 281 7.50 -8.14 6.57
C LEU A 281 8.94 -8.63 6.33
N ASP A 282 9.80 -8.61 7.35
CA ASP A 282 11.21 -8.99 7.21
C ASP A 282 11.38 -10.43 6.73
N ALA A 283 10.61 -11.38 7.27
CA ALA A 283 10.74 -12.79 6.89
C ALA A 283 10.41 -13.01 5.39
N MET A 284 9.33 -12.38 4.92
CA MET A 284 8.96 -12.42 3.51
C MET A 284 10.06 -11.80 2.63
N ARG A 285 10.58 -10.64 3.05
CA ARG A 285 11.63 -9.90 2.33
C ARG A 285 12.95 -10.67 2.25
N GLU A 286 13.37 -11.30 3.34
CA GLU A 286 14.61 -12.08 3.44
C GLU A 286 14.52 -13.43 2.69
N SER A 287 13.31 -13.97 2.51
CA SER A 287 13.08 -15.21 1.74
C SER A 287 13.01 -15.01 0.22
N ALA A 288 12.94 -13.76 -0.25
CA ALA A 288 12.79 -13.46 -1.67
C ALA A 288 14.06 -13.82 -2.47
N PRO A 289 13.95 -14.51 -3.62
CA PRO A 289 15.10 -14.81 -4.48
C PRO A 289 15.82 -13.55 -4.98
N ASP A 290 15.07 -12.48 -5.25
CA ASP A 290 15.59 -11.15 -5.57
C ASP A 290 14.82 -10.09 -4.78
N GLU A 291 15.30 -9.83 -3.57
CA GLU A 291 14.77 -8.82 -2.64
C GLU A 291 14.61 -7.44 -3.31
N TYR A 292 15.59 -7.04 -4.13
CA TYR A 292 15.58 -5.73 -4.77
C TYR A 292 14.43 -5.61 -5.78
N THR A 293 14.28 -6.58 -6.68
CA THR A 293 13.22 -6.58 -7.69
C THR A 293 11.84 -6.61 -7.04
N MET A 294 11.68 -7.44 -6.00
CA MET A 294 10.44 -7.51 -5.23
C MET A 294 10.08 -6.14 -4.62
N ILE A 295 11.02 -5.47 -3.96
CA ILE A 295 10.78 -4.17 -3.33
C ILE A 295 10.48 -3.08 -4.37
N ARG A 296 11.24 -3.06 -5.47
CA ARG A 296 11.05 -2.11 -6.58
C ARG A 296 9.63 -2.23 -7.13
N ASP A 297 9.22 -3.45 -7.47
CA ASP A 297 7.94 -3.69 -8.15
C ASP A 297 6.77 -3.44 -7.20
N ALA A 298 6.86 -3.89 -5.93
CA ALA A 298 5.87 -3.60 -4.91
C ALA A 298 5.72 -2.08 -4.65
N TRP A 299 6.83 -1.34 -4.62
CA TRP A 299 6.80 0.10 -4.49
C TRP A 299 6.08 0.74 -5.69
N LEU A 300 6.40 0.33 -6.91
CA LEU A 300 5.86 0.92 -8.13
C LEU A 300 4.37 0.64 -8.29
N GLN A 301 3.95 -0.56 -7.94
CA GLN A 301 2.55 -0.94 -7.90
C GLN A 301 1.79 -0.08 -6.88
N ARG A 302 2.31 0.05 -5.65
CA ARG A 302 1.71 0.91 -4.60
C ARG A 302 1.63 2.36 -5.05
N ARG A 303 2.66 2.88 -5.71
CA ARG A 303 2.69 4.28 -6.16
C ARG A 303 1.70 4.53 -7.29
N THR A 304 1.65 3.63 -8.26
CA THR A 304 0.68 3.69 -9.35
C THR A 304 -0.74 3.69 -8.77
N PHE A 305 -1.01 2.83 -7.78
CA PHE A 305 -2.29 2.82 -7.08
C PHE A 305 -2.61 4.16 -6.37
N GLN A 306 -1.65 4.79 -5.71
CA GLN A 306 -1.86 6.10 -5.07
C GLN A 306 -2.24 7.21 -6.08
N ILE A 307 -1.65 7.20 -7.27
CA ILE A 307 -1.90 8.23 -8.29
C ILE A 307 -3.19 7.94 -9.08
N GLU A 308 -3.42 6.68 -9.42
CA GLU A 308 -4.47 6.25 -10.36
C GLU A 308 -5.70 5.68 -9.66
N GLY A 309 -5.54 4.97 -8.55
CA GLY A 309 -6.63 4.35 -7.80
C GLY A 309 -7.65 5.38 -7.29
N ASP A 310 -7.17 6.54 -6.85
CA ASP A 310 -8.05 7.64 -6.45
C ASP A 310 -8.71 8.36 -7.65
N ARG A 311 -8.12 8.31 -8.85
CA ARG A 311 -8.78 8.81 -10.07
C ARG A 311 -9.89 7.87 -10.52
N ARG A 312 -9.65 6.56 -10.48
CA ARG A 312 -10.67 5.55 -10.85
C ARG A 312 -11.90 5.65 -9.95
N HIS A 313 -11.70 5.84 -8.65
CA HIS A 313 -12.81 6.13 -7.72
C HIS A 313 -13.57 7.41 -8.11
N ARG A 314 -12.86 8.51 -8.42
CA ARG A 314 -13.52 9.75 -8.88
C ARG A 314 -14.32 9.54 -10.16
N GLN A 315 -13.76 8.83 -11.13
CA GLN A 315 -14.42 8.57 -12.40
C GLN A 315 -15.66 7.68 -12.19
N MET A 316 -15.58 6.68 -11.31
CA MET A 316 -16.73 5.86 -10.90
C MET A 316 -17.78 6.63 -10.09
N ASP A 317 -17.39 7.65 -9.31
CA ASP A 317 -18.33 8.56 -8.63
C ASP A 317 -18.99 9.55 -9.63
N GLU A 318 -18.29 9.91 -10.71
CA GLU A 318 -18.72 10.89 -11.73
C GLU A 318 -19.58 10.26 -12.84
N PHE A 319 -19.32 8.99 -13.20
CA PHE A 319 -20.32 8.18 -13.89
C PHE A 319 -21.38 7.83 -12.86
N GLU A 320 -22.58 8.36 -13.03
CA GLU A 320 -23.71 8.18 -12.13
C GLU A 320 -24.19 6.71 -12.18
N LEU A 321 -23.41 5.81 -11.60
CA LEU A 321 -23.80 4.42 -11.39
C LEU A 321 -25.06 4.45 -10.53
N PRO A 322 -26.14 3.74 -10.91
CA PRO A 322 -27.36 3.66 -10.11
C PRO A 322 -27.07 3.24 -8.66
N ASP A 323 -27.88 3.67 -7.70
CA ASP A 323 -27.64 3.41 -6.26
C ASP A 323 -27.40 1.93 -5.91
N TYR A 324 -28.01 1.00 -6.66
CA TYR A 324 -27.82 -0.44 -6.50
C TYR A 324 -26.51 -0.99 -7.10
N LEU A 325 -25.78 -0.21 -7.89
CA LEU A 325 -24.40 -0.48 -8.34
C LEU A 325 -23.37 0.32 -7.52
N ARG A 326 -23.82 1.27 -6.68
CA ARG A 326 -22.96 1.97 -5.70
C ARG A 326 -22.73 1.11 -4.47
N ASP A 327 -23.68 0.23 -4.16
CA ASP A 327 -23.59 -0.80 -3.15
C ASP A 327 -23.17 -2.13 -3.79
N GLU A 328 -22.01 -2.17 -4.47
CA GLU A 328 -21.28 -3.44 -4.48
C GLU A 328 -20.96 -3.75 -3.02
N GLU A 329 -21.55 -4.85 -2.55
CA GLU A 329 -21.50 -5.30 -1.19
C GLU A 329 -20.12 -5.10 -0.58
N ARG A 330 -20.12 -4.49 0.60
CA ARG A 330 -19.26 -4.90 1.69
C ARG A 330 -19.31 -6.42 1.80
N ASP A 331 -18.55 -7.12 0.98
CA ASP A 331 -18.15 -8.49 1.25
C ASP A 331 -16.76 -8.41 1.91
N PRO A 332 -16.67 -8.42 3.24
CA PRO A 332 -15.40 -8.41 3.94
C PRO A 332 -14.82 -9.84 3.96
N THR A 333 -14.79 -10.55 2.84
CA THR A 333 -14.03 -11.80 2.75
C THR A 333 -12.56 -11.55 2.43
N VAL A 334 -12.20 -10.33 2.03
CA VAL A 334 -10.82 -9.97 1.73
C VAL A 334 -10.41 -8.73 2.54
N PRO A 335 -9.64 -8.90 3.64
CA PRO A 335 -9.04 -7.80 4.36
C PRO A 335 -8.22 -6.91 3.41
N ALA A 336 -8.11 -5.62 3.70
CA ALA A 336 -7.31 -4.66 2.93
C ALA A 336 -5.80 -5.02 2.81
N ASP A 337 -5.36 -6.08 3.52
CA ASP A 337 -4.01 -6.63 3.51
C ASP A 337 -3.83 -7.83 2.55
N ALA A 338 -4.87 -8.28 1.85
CA ALA A 338 -4.69 -9.36 0.87
C ALA A 338 -4.09 -8.81 -0.43
N MET A 339 -2.78 -8.98 -0.59
CA MET A 339 -2.20 -8.97 -1.94
C MET A 339 -2.80 -10.13 -2.74
N PRO A 340 -3.14 -9.94 -4.03
CA PRO A 340 -3.47 -11.06 -4.90
C PRO A 340 -2.21 -11.93 -5.03
N LEU A 341 -2.24 -13.11 -4.40
CA LEU A 341 -1.23 -14.15 -4.61
C LEU A 341 -1.38 -14.69 -6.04
N PRO A 342 -0.32 -14.77 -6.84
CA PRO A 342 -0.38 -15.53 -8.08
C PRO A 342 -0.60 -17.00 -7.72
N LEU A 343 -1.71 -17.58 -8.19
CA LEU A 343 -1.92 -19.01 -8.10
C LEU A 343 -0.85 -19.71 -8.96
N PRO A 344 -0.11 -20.70 -8.42
CA PRO A 344 0.76 -21.52 -9.25
C PRO A 344 -0.10 -22.28 -10.25
N GLY A 345 0.39 -22.33 -11.49
CA GLY A 345 -0.37 -22.68 -12.68
C GLY A 345 -1.12 -24.00 -12.64
N VAL A 346 -2.20 -24.02 -13.41
CA VAL A 346 -2.79 -25.20 -14.03
C VAL A 346 -2.71 -25.00 -15.52
#